data_AF-A0A432JF93-F1
#
_entry.id   AF-A0A432JF93-F1
#
_cell.length_a   1.000
_cell.length_b   1.000
_cell.length_c   1.000
_cell.angle_alpha   90.00
_cell.angle_beta   90.00
_cell.angle_gamma   90.00
#
_symmetry.space_group_name_H-M   'P 1'
#
loop_
_entity.id
_entity.type
_entity.pdbx_description
1 polymer ?
#
loop_
_entity_poly.entity_id
_entity_poly.type
_entity_poly.pdbx_seq_one_letter_code
_entity_poly.pdbx_strand_id
1 'polypeptide(L)'
;TGHLDRVLDNLRLLDRKKRELGSTTPHIEWQFIVMRQNEHQLEEARALADELGVNALVFKKVDFPHGEDDLELAEKWLPRQHPEYLREDPFFKPYAEDGRLCWRPWRSAVVNWDGGFAPCCYLTDKTQDFGDLNQSSVKQIWNNDKYQAARALYQKNFVPGEWVGCLDCSVYQRSKAARRRGSVDLHPEPVVLQVSGAKPVNGNGLKRENGQSGPEAVTVSQKGRGEESAAANTEEPV
;
A
#
# COMPACT_ATOMS: atom_id res chain seq x y z
N THR A 1 8.55 14.49 -8.81
CA THR A 1 9.94 14.54 -8.32
C THR A 1 9.95 14.97 -6.87
N GLY A 2 10.91 14.50 -6.07
CA GLY A 2 11.07 14.91 -4.67
C GLY A 2 11.89 16.20 -4.53
N HIS A 3 11.65 16.97 -3.47
CA HIS A 3 12.37 18.22 -3.16
C HIS A 3 12.97 18.15 -1.75
N LEU A 4 14.20 17.63 -1.64
CA LEU A 4 14.88 17.46 -0.35
C LEU A 4 15.05 18.79 0.39
N ASP A 5 15.51 19.84 -0.31
CA ASP A 5 15.77 21.15 0.29
C ASP A 5 14.53 21.72 0.98
N ARG A 6 13.35 21.56 0.37
CA ARG A 6 12.09 21.99 0.98
C ARG A 6 11.79 21.25 2.27
N VAL A 7 12.10 19.95 2.36
CA VAL A 7 11.91 19.17 3.59
C VAL A 7 12.87 19.67 4.67
N LEU A 8 14.15 19.88 4.33
CA LEU A 8 15.16 20.39 5.26
C LEU A 8 14.82 21.80 5.76
N ASP A 9 14.39 22.69 4.87
CA ASP A 9 13.98 24.05 5.23
C ASP A 9 12.75 24.07 6.15
N ASN A 10 11.81 23.16 5.94
CA ASN A 10 10.66 22.98 6.84
C ASN A 10 11.10 22.50 8.23
N LEU A 11 12.08 21.61 8.33
CA LEU A 11 12.64 21.17 9.61
C LEU A 11 13.34 22.32 10.34
N ARG A 12 14.16 23.12 9.63
CA ARG A 12 14.79 24.33 10.18
C ARG A 12 13.77 25.37 10.63
N LEU A 13 12.67 25.54 9.89
CA LEU A 13 11.56 26.41 10.26
C LEU A 13 10.89 25.94 11.56
N LEU A 14 10.62 24.65 11.70
CA LEU A 14 10.00 24.09 12.90
C LEU A 14 10.89 24.25 14.13
N ASP A 15 12.17 23.90 14.05
CA ASP A 15 13.12 24.07 15.15
C ASP A 15 13.24 25.56 15.55
N ARG A 16 13.42 26.45 14.58
CA ARG A 16 13.46 27.91 14.83
C ARG A 16 12.21 28.39 15.57
N LYS A 17 11.02 27.99 15.13
CA LYS A 17 9.75 28.39 15.77
C LYS A 17 9.60 27.82 17.19
N LYS A 18 10.06 26.58 17.43
CA LYS A 18 10.11 26.03 18.79
C LYS A 18 10.98 26.89 19.71
N ARG A 19 12.17 27.29 19.25
CA ARG A 19 13.10 28.14 20.03
C ARG A 19 12.52 29.53 20.30
N GLU A 20 11.97 30.18 19.28
CA GLU A 20 11.33 31.50 19.41
C GLU A 20 10.19 31.50 20.44
N LEU A 21 9.42 30.41 20.49
CA LEU A 21 8.29 30.24 21.41
C LEU A 21 8.69 29.65 22.78
N GLY A 22 9.96 29.28 22.98
CA GLY A 22 10.39 28.54 24.17
C GLY A 22 9.70 27.18 24.34
N SER A 23 9.20 26.58 23.25
CA SER A 23 8.44 25.33 23.27
C SER A 23 9.34 24.10 23.24
N THR A 24 9.08 23.13 24.11
CA THR A 24 9.72 21.81 24.07
C THR A 24 9.08 20.86 23.05
N THR A 25 7.90 21.21 22.52
CA THR A 25 7.13 20.41 21.55
C THR A 25 6.99 21.12 20.20
N PRO A 26 6.79 20.37 19.10
CA PRO A 26 6.73 18.89 19.01
C PRO A 26 8.10 18.24 19.17
N HIS A 27 8.13 16.96 19.55
CA HIS A 27 9.33 16.14 19.38
C HIS A 27 9.49 15.81 17.89
N ILE A 28 10.63 16.14 17.30
CA ILE A 28 10.90 15.97 15.87
C ILE A 28 11.83 14.77 15.69
N GLU A 29 11.33 13.72 15.06
CA GLU A 29 12.12 12.54 14.68
C GLU A 29 12.33 12.54 13.16
N TRP A 30 13.57 12.49 12.71
CA TRP A 30 13.90 12.21 11.31
C TRP A 30 14.08 10.71 11.12
N GLN A 31 13.22 10.11 10.31
CA GLN A 31 13.37 8.72 9.88
C GLN A 31 14.10 8.65 8.54
N PHE A 32 15.21 7.93 8.52
CA PHE A 32 16.04 7.72 7.34
C PHE A 32 15.95 6.26 6.91
N ILE A 33 15.37 5.98 5.75
CA ILE A 33 15.32 4.61 5.22
C ILE A 33 16.67 4.31 4.57
N VAL A 34 17.39 3.34 5.12
CA VAL A 34 18.72 2.93 4.64
C VAL A 34 18.53 2.03 3.42
N MET A 35 18.89 2.57 2.26
CA MET A 35 18.80 1.92 0.95
C MET A 35 20.18 1.88 0.30
N ARG A 36 20.36 1.01 -0.70
CA ARG A 36 21.59 0.93 -1.49
C ARG A 36 22.09 2.29 -2.01
N GLN A 37 21.16 3.17 -2.37
CA GLN A 37 21.44 4.47 -2.99
C GLN A 37 21.97 5.50 -1.98
N ASN A 38 21.73 5.34 -0.69
CA ASN A 38 22.05 6.35 0.32
C ASN A 38 22.81 5.78 1.54
N GLU A 39 23.11 4.48 1.56
CA GLU A 39 23.79 3.82 2.69
C GLU A 39 25.18 4.39 2.99
N HIS A 40 25.82 5.04 2.02
CA HIS A 40 27.11 5.73 2.21
C HIS A 40 26.98 7.07 2.94
N GLN A 41 25.75 7.59 3.12
CA GLN A 41 25.48 8.92 3.68
C GLN A 41 25.05 8.87 5.16
N LEU A 42 25.22 7.75 5.86
CA LEU A 42 24.74 7.62 7.25
C LEU A 42 25.40 8.64 8.18
N GLU A 43 26.71 8.87 8.05
CA GLU A 43 27.44 9.85 8.88
C GLU A 43 27.09 11.30 8.49
N GLU A 44 26.86 11.57 7.21
CA GLU A 44 26.35 12.87 6.75
C GLU A 44 24.95 13.13 7.31
N ALA A 45 24.08 12.11 7.35
CA ALA A 45 22.75 12.20 7.93
C ALA A 45 22.81 12.48 9.45
N ARG A 46 23.78 11.90 10.18
CA ARG A 46 23.99 12.22 11.61
C ARG A 46 24.38 13.68 11.79
N ALA A 47 25.40 14.15 11.06
CA ALA A 47 25.85 15.54 11.14
C ALA A 47 24.72 16.52 10.78
N LEU A 48 23.94 16.20 9.75
CA LEU A 48 22.80 17.03 9.33
C LEU A 48 21.66 17.01 10.36
N ALA A 49 21.40 15.88 11.03
CA ALA A 49 20.40 15.82 12.10
C ALA A 49 20.74 16.77 13.26
N ASP A 50 22.02 16.83 13.64
CA ASP A 50 22.51 17.75 14.68
C ASP A 50 22.35 19.22 14.24
N GLU A 51 22.68 19.54 12.98
CA GLU A 51 22.49 20.88 12.40
C GLU A 51 21.01 21.30 12.42
N LEU A 52 20.11 20.39 12.03
CA LEU A 52 18.68 20.65 11.93
C LEU A 52 18.00 20.82 13.30
N GLY A 53 18.66 20.40 14.39
CA GLY A 53 18.07 20.44 15.72
C GLY A 53 16.92 19.45 15.92
N VAL A 54 16.89 18.34 15.16
CA VAL A 54 15.90 17.28 15.39
C VAL A 54 16.18 16.58 16.72
N ASN A 55 15.14 16.03 17.34
CA ASN A 55 15.27 15.36 18.63
C ASN A 55 15.76 13.92 18.53
N ALA A 56 15.54 13.28 17.38
CA ALA A 56 16.00 11.92 17.11
C ALA A 56 16.25 11.70 15.62
N LEU A 57 17.28 10.94 15.30
CA LEU A 57 17.51 10.35 13.98
C LEU A 57 17.36 8.83 14.10
N VAL A 58 16.45 8.26 13.31
CA VAL A 58 16.19 6.82 13.33
C VAL A 58 16.42 6.23 11.95
N PHE A 59 17.44 5.38 11.85
CA PHE A 59 17.69 4.58 10.66
C PHE A 59 16.70 3.41 10.59
N LYS A 60 15.93 3.36 9.51
CA LYS A 60 14.90 2.35 9.24
C LYS A 60 15.39 1.40 8.15
N LYS A 61 15.03 0.13 8.29
CA LYS A 61 15.19 -0.89 7.24
C LYS A 61 14.18 -0.63 6.12
N VAL A 62 14.53 -0.99 4.88
CA VAL A 62 13.60 -0.98 3.74
C VAL A 62 12.37 -1.85 4.05
N ASP A 63 11.20 -1.40 3.62
CA ASP A 63 9.95 -2.15 3.62
C ASP A 63 9.42 -2.24 2.20
N PHE A 64 8.96 -3.42 1.80
CA PHE A 64 8.32 -3.62 0.49
C PHE A 64 6.79 -3.61 0.63
N PRO A 65 6.05 -3.30 -0.45
CA PRO A 65 4.60 -3.46 -0.49
C PRO A 65 4.15 -4.87 -0.09
N HIS A 66 2.92 -4.99 0.42
CA HIS A 66 2.36 -6.29 0.77
C HIS A 66 2.18 -7.16 -0.49
N GLY A 67 2.60 -8.42 -0.42
CA GLY A 67 2.52 -9.36 -1.54
C GLY A 67 3.66 -9.26 -2.55
N GLU A 68 4.64 -8.38 -2.32
CA GLU A 68 5.85 -8.32 -3.12
C GLU A 68 6.78 -9.51 -2.84
N ASP A 69 7.38 -10.07 -3.89
CA ASP A 69 8.36 -11.16 -3.82
C ASP A 69 9.50 -11.03 -4.87
N ASP A 70 9.55 -9.92 -5.60
CA ASP A 70 10.56 -9.68 -6.64
C ASP A 70 11.96 -9.45 -6.06
N LEU A 71 12.80 -10.47 -6.21
CA LEU A 71 14.21 -10.45 -5.79
C LEU A 71 15.05 -9.40 -6.53
N GLU A 72 14.73 -9.05 -7.77
CA GLU A 72 15.45 -8.01 -8.51
C GLU A 72 15.13 -6.63 -7.93
N LEU A 73 13.86 -6.40 -7.55
CA LEU A 73 13.46 -5.21 -6.82
C LEU A 73 14.17 -5.13 -5.47
N ALA A 74 14.26 -6.24 -4.74
CA ALA A 74 15.00 -6.31 -3.49
C ALA A 74 16.49 -5.95 -3.68
N GLU A 75 17.13 -6.54 -4.69
CA GLU A 75 18.52 -6.29 -5.06
C GLU A 75 18.80 -4.81 -5.36
N LYS A 76 17.83 -4.12 -5.98
CA LYS A 76 17.90 -2.71 -6.33
C LYS A 76 17.89 -1.78 -5.13
N TRP A 77 17.11 -2.09 -4.09
CA TRP A 77 16.87 -1.16 -2.97
C TRP A 77 17.63 -1.51 -1.69
N LEU A 78 17.92 -2.80 -1.45
CA LEU A 78 18.52 -3.23 -0.21
C LEU A 78 20.00 -2.82 -0.08
N PRO A 79 20.43 -2.33 1.10
CA PRO A 79 21.82 -1.95 1.35
C PRO A 79 22.78 -3.13 1.17
N ARG A 80 24.02 -2.83 0.78
CA ARG A 80 25.09 -3.83 0.55
C ARG A 80 26.19 -3.74 1.60
N GLN A 81 26.49 -2.52 2.04
CA GLN A 81 27.61 -2.22 2.92
C GLN A 81 27.18 -2.26 4.39
N HIS A 82 25.88 -2.17 4.66
CA HIS A 82 25.31 -2.17 6.00
C HIS A 82 24.29 -3.31 6.24
N PRO A 83 24.77 -4.56 6.41
CA PRO A 83 23.91 -5.73 6.58
C PRO A 83 23.04 -5.68 7.85
N GLU A 84 23.40 -4.87 8.85
CA GLU A 84 22.58 -4.64 10.05
C GLU A 84 21.20 -4.03 9.75
N TYR A 85 21.06 -3.34 8.60
CA TYR A 85 19.79 -2.81 8.12
C TYR A 85 19.02 -3.76 7.19
N LEU A 86 19.52 -4.99 6.98
CA LEU A 86 18.77 -6.04 6.29
C LEU A 86 17.81 -6.75 7.24
N ARG A 87 16.71 -7.24 6.68
CA ARG A 87 15.83 -8.21 7.35
C ARG A 87 16.29 -9.61 6.97
N GLU A 88 16.00 -10.60 7.82
CA GLU A 88 16.20 -12.01 7.48
C GLU A 88 15.42 -12.41 6.21
N ASP A 89 14.19 -11.90 6.12
CA ASP A 89 13.32 -12.01 4.95
C ASP A 89 12.91 -10.59 4.53
N PRO A 90 13.39 -10.09 3.37
CA PRO A 90 13.15 -8.72 2.92
C PRO A 90 11.67 -8.35 2.77
N PHE A 91 10.86 -9.29 2.27
CA PHE A 91 9.45 -9.06 1.97
C PHE A 91 8.55 -9.28 3.19
N PHE A 92 9.11 -9.89 4.22
CA PHE A 92 8.41 -10.07 5.47
C PHE A 92 8.48 -8.83 6.36
N LYS A 93 7.31 -8.41 6.84
CA LYS A 93 7.18 -7.30 7.79
C LYS A 93 7.34 -7.84 9.22
N PRO A 94 8.38 -7.40 9.97
CA PRO A 94 8.81 -8.04 11.21
C PRO A 94 7.96 -7.67 12.42
N TYR A 95 6.65 -7.54 12.27
CA TYR A 95 5.78 -7.31 13.43
C TYR A 95 5.66 -8.62 14.24
N ALA A 96 6.71 -8.88 15.03
CA ALA A 96 6.77 -9.95 15.99
C ALA A 96 6.17 -9.44 17.29
N GLU A 97 4.93 -9.84 17.55
CA GLU A 97 4.48 -9.97 18.93
C GLU A 97 4.98 -11.32 19.48
N ASP A 98 4.61 -11.68 20.71
CA ASP A 98 5.03 -12.93 21.37
C ASP A 98 4.60 -14.24 20.65
N GLY A 99 4.03 -14.12 19.44
CA GLY A 99 3.53 -15.20 18.60
C GLY A 99 2.23 -15.82 19.10
N ARG A 100 1.66 -15.30 20.21
CA ARG A 100 0.42 -15.79 20.81
C ARG A 100 -0.79 -14.96 20.40
N LEU A 101 -0.61 -13.65 20.22
CA LEU A 101 -1.67 -12.71 19.91
C LEU A 101 -1.15 -11.60 18.99
N CYS A 102 -2.05 -10.88 18.32
CA CYS A 102 -1.79 -9.57 17.74
C CYS A 102 -2.61 -8.53 18.51
N TRP A 103 -1.99 -7.62 19.26
CA TRP A 103 -2.67 -6.64 20.11
C TRP A 103 -3.27 -5.46 19.34
N ARG A 104 -2.97 -5.32 18.04
CA ARG A 104 -3.43 -4.18 17.20
C ARG A 104 -4.94 -3.95 17.27
N PRO A 105 -5.81 -4.97 17.11
CA PRO A 105 -7.27 -4.79 17.18
C PRO A 105 -7.81 -4.30 18.54
N TRP A 106 -6.97 -4.26 19.59
CA TRP A 106 -7.34 -3.76 20.92
C TRP A 106 -6.75 -2.40 21.27
N ARG A 107 -5.72 -1.93 20.57
CA ARG A 107 -4.96 -0.74 20.99
C ARG A 107 -4.75 0.33 19.93
N SER A 108 -5.05 0.03 18.67
CA SER A 108 -4.83 0.97 17.57
C SER A 108 -5.89 0.84 16.49
N ALA A 109 -6.11 1.94 15.77
CA ALA A 109 -6.79 1.98 14.49
C ALA A 109 -6.09 2.99 13.59
N VAL A 110 -6.37 2.93 12.29
CA VAL A 110 -5.93 3.89 11.30
C VAL A 110 -7.18 4.47 10.63
N VAL A 111 -7.23 5.79 10.55
CA VAL A 111 -8.22 6.51 9.76
C VAL A 111 -7.55 6.89 8.44
N ASN A 112 -8.02 6.31 7.35
CA ASN A 112 -7.58 6.61 6.00
C ASN A 112 -8.18 7.94 5.53
N TRP A 113 -7.54 8.54 4.52
CA TRP A 113 -7.90 9.87 4.00
C TRP A 113 -9.32 9.94 3.43
N ASP A 114 -9.87 8.81 3.02
CA ASP A 114 -11.21 8.65 2.46
C ASP A 114 -12.27 8.32 3.52
N GLY A 115 -11.89 8.28 4.80
CA GLY A 115 -12.76 7.89 5.91
C GLY A 115 -12.71 6.39 6.24
N GLY A 116 -12.00 5.56 5.45
CA GLY A 116 -11.78 4.15 5.73
C GLY A 116 -11.16 3.93 7.11
N PHE A 117 -11.62 2.91 7.83
CA PHE A 117 -11.20 2.63 9.21
C PHE A 117 -10.57 1.24 9.31
N ALA A 118 -9.24 1.18 9.30
CA ALA A 118 -8.49 -0.05 9.41
C ALA A 118 -8.05 -0.35 10.87
N PRO A 119 -7.92 -1.62 11.27
CA PRO A 119 -7.43 -1.99 12.60
C PRO A 119 -5.91 -1.80 12.76
N CYS A 120 -5.18 -1.61 11.66
CA CYS A 120 -3.72 -1.51 11.67
C CYS A 120 -3.20 -0.87 10.36
N CYS A 121 -2.06 -0.18 10.43
CA CYS A 121 -1.38 0.39 9.26
C CYS A 121 -0.78 -0.65 8.30
N TYR A 122 -0.79 -1.94 8.66
CA TYR A 122 -0.40 -3.04 7.77
C TYR A 122 -1.53 -3.51 6.84
N LEU A 123 -2.76 -3.05 7.07
CA LEU A 123 -3.87 -3.31 6.16
C LEU A 123 -4.09 -2.03 5.36
N THR A 124 -3.55 -2.01 4.14
CA THR A 124 -3.50 -0.81 3.29
C THR A 124 -4.53 -0.82 2.18
N ASP A 125 -5.10 -1.98 1.87
CA ASP A 125 -6.15 -2.09 0.85
C ASP A 125 -7.50 -1.70 1.46
N LYS A 126 -8.28 -0.89 0.72
CA LYS A 126 -9.62 -0.46 1.13
C LYS A 126 -10.55 -1.64 1.41
N THR A 127 -10.40 -2.76 0.70
CA THR A 127 -11.17 -3.98 0.93
C THR A 127 -10.94 -4.56 2.34
N GLN A 128 -9.79 -4.25 2.96
CA GLN A 128 -9.41 -4.68 4.30
C GLN A 128 -9.92 -3.75 5.42
N ASP A 129 -10.61 -2.65 5.08
CA ASP A 129 -11.16 -1.73 6.07
C ASP A 129 -12.27 -2.39 6.90
N PHE A 130 -12.27 -2.06 8.19
CA PHE A 130 -13.23 -2.59 9.15
C PHE A 130 -14.51 -1.73 9.20
N GLY A 131 -14.49 -0.55 8.62
CA GLY A 131 -15.66 0.31 8.45
C GLY A 131 -15.30 1.63 7.78
N ASP A 132 -16.25 2.55 7.75
CA ASP A 132 -16.12 3.86 7.14
C ASP A 132 -16.68 4.92 8.10
N LEU A 133 -15.85 5.89 8.48
CA LEU A 133 -16.22 6.97 9.41
C LEU A 133 -17.17 8.00 8.80
N ASN A 134 -17.34 8.01 7.48
CA ASN A 134 -18.40 8.81 6.84
C ASN A 134 -19.80 8.24 7.11
N GLN A 135 -19.89 6.98 7.53
CA GLN A 135 -21.15 6.25 7.72
C GLN A 135 -21.41 5.85 9.17
N SER A 136 -20.36 5.64 9.96
CA SER A 136 -20.46 5.12 11.33
C SER A 136 -19.47 5.79 12.26
N SER A 137 -19.83 5.89 13.55
CA SER A 137 -18.91 6.39 14.57
C SER A 137 -17.78 5.40 14.86
N VAL A 138 -16.65 5.90 15.36
CA VAL A 138 -15.53 5.09 15.85
C VAL A 138 -16.01 3.99 16.81
N LYS A 139 -16.92 4.32 17.75
CA LYS A 139 -17.43 3.38 18.74
C LYS A 139 -18.22 2.23 18.10
N GLN A 140 -19.00 2.51 17.06
CA GLN A 140 -19.74 1.48 16.32
C GLN A 140 -18.77 0.56 15.58
N ILE A 141 -17.82 1.13 14.82
CA ILE A 141 -16.85 0.34 14.06
C ILE A 141 -15.99 -0.50 15.01
N TRP A 142 -15.45 0.08 16.08
CA TRP A 142 -14.57 -0.59 17.04
C TRP A 142 -15.19 -1.83 17.72
N ASN A 143 -16.53 -1.93 17.74
CA ASN A 143 -17.27 -3.03 18.34
C ASN A 143 -18.02 -3.90 17.33
N ASN A 144 -17.85 -3.66 16.02
CA ASN A 144 -18.53 -4.41 14.98
C ASN A 144 -17.96 -5.82 14.77
N ASP A 145 -18.64 -6.60 13.93
CA ASP A 145 -18.32 -8.00 13.68
C ASP A 145 -16.91 -8.20 13.15
N LYS A 146 -16.42 -7.34 12.25
CA LYS A 146 -15.03 -7.39 11.76
C LYS A 146 -13.99 -7.25 12.88
N TYR A 147 -14.18 -6.29 13.80
CA TYR A 147 -13.32 -6.15 14.98
C TYR A 147 -13.43 -7.34 15.92
N GLN A 148 -14.64 -7.82 16.21
CA GLN A 148 -14.82 -9.00 17.06
C GLN A 148 -14.18 -10.25 16.44
N ALA A 149 -14.32 -10.44 15.13
CA ALA A 149 -13.72 -11.53 14.39
C ALA A 149 -12.20 -11.48 14.46
N ALA A 150 -11.59 -10.32 14.17
CA ALA A 150 -10.14 -10.14 14.27
C ALA A 150 -9.59 -10.43 15.68
N ARG A 151 -10.33 -10.02 16.72
CA ARG A 151 -9.99 -10.30 18.11
C ARG A 151 -10.14 -11.78 18.47
N ALA A 152 -11.14 -12.45 17.90
CA ALA A 152 -11.42 -13.85 18.15
C ALA A 152 -10.52 -14.81 17.34
N LEU A 153 -9.78 -14.34 16.33
CA LEU A 153 -8.88 -15.16 15.51
C LEU A 153 -7.89 -16.00 16.32
N TYR A 154 -7.52 -15.58 17.53
CA TYR A 154 -6.56 -16.28 18.39
C TYR A 154 -7.19 -17.25 19.40
N GLN A 155 -8.52 -17.33 19.45
CA GLN A 155 -9.27 -18.25 20.30
C GLN A 155 -9.27 -19.67 19.71
N LYS A 156 -9.24 -20.70 20.57
CA LYS A 156 -9.06 -22.11 20.16
C LYS A 156 -10.18 -22.64 19.26
N ASN A 157 -11.43 -22.26 19.52
CA ASN A 157 -12.62 -22.80 18.87
C ASN A 157 -13.37 -21.76 18.02
N PHE A 158 -12.72 -20.62 17.72
CA PHE A 158 -13.33 -19.62 16.88
C PHE A 158 -13.06 -19.93 15.40
N VAL A 159 -14.12 -19.88 14.59
CA VAL A 159 -14.04 -19.90 13.13
C VAL A 159 -14.65 -18.59 12.65
N PRO A 160 -13.91 -17.75 11.91
CA PRO A 160 -14.48 -16.51 11.38
C PRO A 160 -15.62 -16.84 10.41
N GLY A 161 -16.73 -16.10 10.52
CA GLY A 161 -17.87 -16.23 9.60
C GLY A 161 -17.75 -15.34 8.36
N GLU A 162 -16.84 -14.37 8.37
CA GLU A 162 -16.55 -13.47 7.26
C GLU A 162 -15.04 -13.27 7.14
N TRP A 163 -14.58 -12.93 5.94
CA TRP A 163 -13.19 -12.55 5.74
C TRP A 163 -12.91 -11.17 6.33
N VAL A 164 -11.79 -11.07 7.05
CA VAL A 164 -11.22 -9.81 7.52
C VAL A 164 -9.76 -9.78 7.09
N GLY A 165 -9.24 -8.61 6.71
CA GLY A 165 -7.85 -8.49 6.24
C GLY A 165 -6.78 -9.00 7.22
N CYS A 166 -7.11 -9.13 8.51
CA CYS A 166 -6.24 -9.79 9.49
C CYS A 166 -5.95 -11.27 9.18
N LEU A 167 -6.78 -11.95 8.39
CA LEU A 167 -6.57 -13.33 7.97
C LEU A 167 -5.35 -13.46 7.07
N ASP A 168 -5.08 -12.51 6.19
CA ASP A 168 -3.91 -12.56 5.29
C ASP A 168 -2.67 -11.88 5.89
N CYS A 169 -2.83 -11.31 7.08
CA CYS A 169 -1.73 -10.66 7.78
C CYS A 169 -0.66 -11.68 8.19
N SER A 170 0.58 -11.39 7.82
CA SER A 170 1.75 -12.23 8.11
C SER A 170 1.94 -12.54 9.61
N VAL A 171 1.49 -11.62 10.47
CA VAL A 171 1.48 -11.76 11.94
C VAL A 171 0.57 -12.91 12.38
N TYR A 172 -0.65 -12.93 11.84
CA TYR A 172 -1.62 -13.96 12.15
C TYR A 172 -1.22 -15.29 11.49
N GLN A 173 -0.83 -15.28 10.22
CA GLN A 173 -0.42 -16.48 9.47
C GLN A 173 0.73 -17.26 10.13
N ARG A 174 1.69 -16.57 10.77
CA ARG A 174 2.80 -17.21 11.50
C ARG A 174 2.45 -17.60 12.95
N SER A 175 1.28 -17.21 13.48
CA SER A 175 0.87 -17.49 14.86
C SER A 175 0.52 -18.96 15.09
N LYS A 176 0.52 -19.39 16.36
CA LYS A 176 0.03 -20.72 16.75
C LYS A 176 -1.46 -20.91 16.46
N ALA A 177 -2.24 -19.83 16.36
CA ALA A 177 -3.65 -19.90 16.07
C ALA A 177 -3.89 -20.31 14.61
N ALA A 178 -3.24 -19.63 13.67
CA ALA A 178 -3.34 -19.97 12.24
C ALA A 178 -2.86 -21.40 11.95
N ARG A 179 -1.70 -21.81 12.47
CA ARG A 179 -1.17 -23.18 12.27
C ARG A 179 -2.11 -24.29 12.76
N ARG A 180 -2.85 -24.04 13.84
CA ARG A 180 -3.83 -25.00 14.37
C ARG A 180 -5.13 -25.02 13.57
N ARG A 181 -5.55 -23.87 13.06
CA ARG A 181 -6.80 -23.73 12.28
C ARG A 181 -6.65 -24.25 10.86
N GLY A 182 -5.48 -24.08 10.24
CA GLY A 182 -5.29 -24.32 8.81
C GLY A 182 -5.76 -23.15 7.95
N SER A 183 -5.73 -23.34 6.63
CA SER A 183 -6.22 -22.33 5.67
C SER A 183 -7.73 -22.18 5.77
N VAL A 184 -8.22 -20.96 5.62
CA VAL A 184 -9.64 -20.61 5.68
C VAL A 184 -9.97 -19.81 4.43
N ASP A 185 -10.77 -20.38 3.54
CA ASP A 185 -11.21 -19.72 2.32
C ASP A 185 -12.56 -19.02 2.56
N LEU A 186 -12.48 -17.72 2.88
CA LEU A 186 -13.63 -16.85 3.11
C LEU A 186 -13.62 -15.65 2.16
N HIS A 187 -12.70 -15.62 1.19
CA HIS A 187 -12.66 -14.53 0.24
C HIS A 187 -14.00 -14.50 -0.51
N PRO A 188 -14.65 -13.34 -0.60
CA PRO A 188 -15.84 -13.24 -1.44
C PRO A 188 -15.44 -13.66 -2.86
N GLU A 189 -16.16 -14.62 -3.43
CA GLU A 189 -15.91 -14.99 -4.83
C GLU A 189 -16.00 -13.71 -5.69
N PRO A 190 -15.05 -13.50 -6.62
CA PRO A 190 -15.10 -12.35 -7.49
C PRO A 190 -16.45 -12.36 -8.20
N VAL A 191 -17.22 -11.29 -8.01
CA VAL A 191 -18.50 -11.12 -8.71
C VAL A 191 -18.20 -11.06 -10.19
N VAL A 192 -18.43 -12.18 -10.90
CA VAL A 192 -18.38 -12.21 -12.35
C VAL A 192 -19.56 -11.39 -12.84
N LEU A 193 -19.30 -10.15 -13.26
CA LEU A 193 -20.23 -9.37 -14.04
C LEU A 193 -20.46 -10.11 -15.36
N GLN A 194 -21.48 -10.95 -15.39
CA GLN A 194 -22.06 -11.47 -16.63
C GLN A 194 -22.66 -10.28 -17.38
N VAL A 195 -21.86 -9.65 -18.24
CA VAL A 195 -22.38 -8.69 -19.21
C VAL A 195 -23.22 -9.51 -20.20
N SER A 196 -24.53 -9.53 -19.98
CA SER A 196 -25.52 -10.13 -20.87
C SER A 196 -25.50 -9.42 -22.22
N GLY A 197 -24.58 -9.79 -23.11
CA GLY A 197 -24.45 -9.14 -24.40
C GLY A 197 -23.16 -9.39 -25.17
N ALA A 198 -22.43 -10.48 -24.94
CA ALA A 198 -21.38 -10.90 -25.85
C ALA A 198 -21.35 -12.44 -25.93
N LYS A 199 -21.70 -12.99 -27.10
CA LYS A 199 -21.52 -14.41 -27.39
C LYS A 199 -20.04 -14.78 -27.24
N PRO A 200 -19.71 -15.99 -26.76
CA PRO A 200 -18.33 -16.39 -26.54
C PRO A 200 -17.62 -16.53 -27.89
N VAL A 201 -16.55 -15.77 -28.12
CA VAL A 201 -15.60 -16.03 -29.20
C VAL A 201 -14.56 -16.99 -28.65
N ASN A 202 -14.74 -18.27 -28.96
CA ASN A 202 -13.68 -19.26 -28.94
C ASN A 202 -12.79 -19.08 -30.17
N GLY A 203 -11.47 -19.00 -29.97
CA GLY A 203 -10.42 -19.22 -30.98
C GLY A 203 -9.12 -19.52 -30.23
N ASN A 204 -8.37 -20.60 -30.46
CA ASN A 204 -8.05 -21.34 -31.68
C ASN A 204 -7.82 -22.85 -31.35
N GLY A 205 -7.94 -23.82 -32.27
CA GLY A 205 -8.21 -23.74 -33.69
C GLY A 205 -8.11 -25.11 -34.41
N LEU A 206 -8.13 -24.98 -35.75
CA LEU A 206 -7.67 -25.88 -36.82
C LEU A 206 -8.67 -26.80 -37.56
N LYS A 207 -8.84 -26.41 -38.85
CA LYS A 207 -9.13 -27.16 -40.09
C LYS A 207 -10.61 -27.50 -40.37
N ARG A 208 -11.16 -27.39 -41.59
CA ARG A 208 -10.73 -26.96 -42.94
C ARG A 208 -11.99 -26.97 -43.84
N GLU A 209 -12.04 -26.09 -44.85
CA GLU A 209 -12.71 -26.25 -46.18
C GLU A 209 -14.26 -26.44 -46.20
N ASN A 210 -15.10 -25.89 -47.10
CA ASN A 210 -14.98 -25.19 -48.39
C ASN A 210 -16.36 -24.58 -48.73
N GLY A 211 -16.39 -23.48 -49.52
CA GLY A 211 -17.53 -23.20 -50.43
C GLY A 211 -18.12 -21.78 -50.46
N GLN A 212 -17.52 -20.92 -51.32
CA GLN A 212 -18.11 -19.89 -52.23
C GLN A 212 -19.25 -18.98 -51.71
N SER A 213 -19.19 -17.64 -51.78
CA SER A 213 -18.98 -16.77 -52.97
C SER A 213 -18.62 -15.32 -52.55
N GLY A 214 -17.76 -14.62 -53.32
CA GLY A 214 -17.32 -13.22 -53.09
C GLY A 214 -18.32 -12.12 -53.52
N PRO A 215 -17.91 -10.89 -53.90
CA PRO A 215 -16.65 -10.19 -53.63
C PRO A 215 -16.84 -8.83 -52.89
N GLU A 216 -15.70 -8.24 -52.55
CA GLU A 216 -15.42 -6.80 -52.36
C GLU A 216 -15.85 -6.03 -51.09
N ALA A 217 -14.80 -5.44 -50.50
CA ALA A 217 -14.81 -4.52 -49.40
C ALA A 217 -15.15 -3.10 -49.85
N VAL A 218 -15.85 -2.35 -48.98
CA VAL A 218 -15.77 -0.88 -48.96
C VAL A 218 -15.75 -0.41 -47.51
N THR A 219 -14.63 0.19 -47.13
CA THR A 219 -14.45 0.99 -45.91
C THR A 219 -14.99 2.39 -46.16
N VAL A 220 -15.87 2.93 -45.31
CA VAL A 220 -16.11 4.37 -45.22
C VAL A 220 -16.30 4.81 -43.76
N SER A 221 -15.44 5.76 -43.39
CA SER A 221 -15.45 6.62 -42.21
C SER A 221 -16.62 7.61 -42.24
N GLN A 222 -17.16 8.02 -41.09
CA GLN A 222 -17.99 9.22 -41.00
C GLN A 222 -17.44 10.23 -40.00
N LYS A 223 -17.01 11.37 -40.56
CA LYS A 223 -16.80 12.68 -39.95
C LYS A 223 -18.14 13.31 -39.54
N GLY A 224 -18.09 14.20 -38.54
CA GLY A 224 -19.22 14.98 -38.03
C GLY A 224 -19.55 16.27 -38.79
N ARG A 225 -20.31 17.16 -38.12
CA ARG A 225 -20.59 18.58 -38.43
C ARG A 225 -20.92 19.31 -37.11
N GLY A 226 -20.53 20.56 -36.86
CA GLY A 226 -19.80 21.54 -37.67
C GLY A 226 -19.42 22.80 -36.87
N GLU A 227 -18.53 23.60 -37.49
CA GLU A 227 -18.26 25.07 -37.45
C GLU A 227 -18.07 25.77 -36.07
N GLU A 228 -17.14 26.71 -35.84
CA GLU A 228 -16.60 27.76 -36.71
C GLU A 228 -15.22 28.33 -36.21
N SER A 229 -14.47 28.88 -37.16
CA SER A 229 -13.21 29.68 -37.19
C SER A 229 -12.56 30.32 -35.93
N ALA A 230 -11.21 30.32 -35.87
CA ALA A 230 -10.34 31.48 -36.25
C ALA A 230 -8.85 31.30 -35.85
N ALA A 231 -7.98 31.42 -36.88
CA ALA A 231 -6.57 31.84 -36.97
C ALA A 231 -5.60 31.86 -35.75
N ALA A 232 -4.42 31.22 -35.93
CA ALA A 232 -3.11 31.90 -35.92
C ALA A 232 -1.95 30.97 -36.35
N ASN A 233 -1.28 31.38 -37.42
CA ASN A 233 0.12 31.11 -37.83
C ASN A 233 1.10 31.44 -36.67
N THR A 234 2.35 30.97 -36.51
CA THR A 234 3.35 30.32 -37.37
C THR A 234 4.57 29.99 -36.47
N GLU A 235 5.31 28.94 -36.85
CA GLU A 235 6.78 28.81 -36.80
C GLU A 235 7.54 28.76 -35.44
N GLU A 236 7.98 27.55 -35.10
CA GLU A 236 9.37 27.26 -34.65
C GLU A 236 10.32 27.30 -35.88
N PRO A 237 11.68 27.26 -35.77
CA PRO A 237 12.51 26.93 -34.59
C PRO A 237 13.79 27.79 -34.38
N VAL A 238 14.36 27.77 -33.16
CA VAL A 238 15.77 27.40 -32.85
C VAL A 238 15.80 26.84 -31.42
#